data_AF-A0A212AA41-F1
#
_entry.id   AF-A0A212AA41-F1
#
_cell.length_a   1.000
_cell.length_b   1.000
_cell.length_c   1.000
_cell.angle_alpha   90.00
_cell.angle_beta   90.00
_cell.angle_gamma   90.00
#
_symmetry.space_group_name_H-M   'P 1'
#
loop_
_entity.id
_entity.type
_entity.pdbx_description
1 polymer ?
#
loop_
_entity_poly.entity_id
_entity_poly.type
_entity_poly.pdbx_seq_one_letter_code
_entity_poly.pdbx_strand_id
1 'polypeptide(L)'
;MKDTTKQPGPQVLKACDEVVETAARAMVGLGASPEMAIDRMLTYCGASVASWHGSSEAADLFRRLADNIEAGIFAHLDRTAKHVRQ
;
A
#
# COMPACT_ATOMS: atom_id res chain seq x y z
N MET A 1 -17.23 -13.46 -22.70
CA MET A 1 -16.85 -12.31 -21.87
C MET A 1 -16.85 -12.76 -20.42
N LYS A 2 -15.68 -12.86 -19.77
CA LYS A 2 -15.62 -13.20 -18.34
C LYS A 2 -15.88 -11.93 -17.54
N ASP A 3 -16.89 -11.99 -16.70
CA ASP A 3 -17.32 -11.00 -15.73
C ASP A 3 -16.12 -10.58 -14.87
N THR A 4 -15.60 -9.37 -15.07
CA THR A 4 -14.33 -8.88 -14.49
C THR A 4 -14.54 -7.93 -13.30
N THR A 5 -15.78 -7.80 -12.81
CA THR A 5 -16.16 -6.80 -11.80
C THR A 5 -16.49 -7.37 -10.42
N LYS A 6 -16.05 -8.59 -10.09
CA LYS A 6 -16.19 -9.10 -8.72
C LYS A 6 -15.03 -8.61 -7.88
N GLN A 7 -15.29 -7.62 -7.01
CA GLN A 7 -14.29 -7.20 -6.02
C GLN A 7 -13.79 -8.42 -5.23
N PRO A 8 -12.48 -8.50 -4.95
CA PRO A 8 -11.93 -9.61 -4.18
C PRO A 8 -12.64 -9.69 -2.82
N GLY A 9 -13.00 -10.90 -2.41
CA GLY A 9 -13.62 -11.12 -1.11
C GLY A 9 -12.66 -10.77 0.05
N PRO A 10 -13.16 -10.54 1.27
CA PRO A 10 -12.34 -10.17 2.43
C PRO A 10 -11.17 -11.13 2.70
N GLN A 11 -11.33 -12.42 2.38
CA GLN A 11 -10.29 -13.42 2.56
C GLN A 11 -9.09 -13.20 1.63
N VAL A 12 -9.33 -12.71 0.41
CA VAL A 12 -8.26 -12.43 -0.56
C VAL A 12 -7.45 -11.22 -0.09
N LEU A 13 -8.12 -10.16 0.36
CA LEU A 13 -7.44 -8.98 0.90
C LEU A 13 -6.57 -9.34 2.10
N LYS A 14 -7.11 -10.11 3.05
CA LYS A 14 -6.35 -10.60 4.20
C LYS A 14 -5.11 -11.40 3.80
N ALA A 15 -5.25 -12.32 2.84
CA ALA A 15 -4.12 -13.10 2.36
C ALA A 15 -3.05 -12.21 1.70
N CYS A 16 -3.45 -11.17 0.96
CA CYS A 16 -2.52 -10.19 0.41
C CYS A 16 -1.77 -9.43 1.52
N ASP A 17 -2.49 -8.99 2.57
CA ASP A 17 -1.89 -8.29 3.71
C ASP A 17 -0.85 -9.18 4.43
N GLU A 18 -1.16 -10.46 4.64
CA GLU A 18 -0.25 -11.44 5.25
C GLU A 18 1.04 -11.62 4.41
N VAL A 19 0.92 -11.63 3.08
CA VAL A 19 2.08 -11.72 2.17
C VAL A 19 2.94 -10.45 2.24
N VAL A 20 2.32 -9.27 2.25
CA VAL A 20 3.03 -7.99 2.38
C VAL A 20 3.76 -7.91 3.71
N GLU A 21 3.11 -8.32 4.81
CA GLU A 21 3.74 -8.36 6.13
C GLU A 21 4.93 -9.34 6.15
N THR A 22 4.79 -10.51 5.52
CA THR A 22 5.86 -11.51 5.43
C THR A 22 7.06 -10.95 4.67
N ALA A 23 6.83 -10.26 3.54
CA ALA A 23 7.90 -9.63 2.77
C ALA A 23 8.62 -8.54 3.58
N ALA A 24 7.87 -7.67 4.26
CA ALA A 24 8.41 -6.64 5.13
C ALA A 24 9.29 -7.24 6.24
N ARG A 25 8.81 -8.28 6.93
CA ARG A 25 9.55 -9.00 7.98
C ARG A 25 10.83 -9.65 7.45
N ALA A 26 10.78 -10.24 6.25
CA ALA A 26 11.95 -10.85 5.62
C ALA A 26 13.05 -9.81 5.33
N MET A 27 12.69 -8.63 4.81
CA MET A 27 13.64 -7.54 4.58
C MET A 27 14.28 -7.04 5.88
N VAL A 28 13.48 -6.86 6.94
CA VAL A 28 14.00 -6.48 8.26
C VAL A 28 14.92 -7.56 8.83
N GLY A 29 14.59 -8.84 8.64
CA GLY A 29 15.44 -9.96 9.04
C GLY A 29 16.80 -9.99 8.33
N LEU A 30 16.92 -9.37 7.15
CA LEU A 30 18.17 -9.16 6.42
C LEU A 30 18.93 -7.90 6.86
N GLY A 31 18.42 -7.15 7.84
CA GLY A 31 19.03 -5.94 8.38
C GLY A 31 18.56 -4.63 7.76
N ALA A 32 17.53 -4.64 6.91
CA ALA A 32 16.92 -3.40 6.44
C ALA A 32 16.20 -2.67 7.58
N SER A 33 16.28 -1.34 7.63
CA SER A 33 15.42 -0.56 8.53
C SER A 33 13.96 -0.66 8.08
N PRO A 34 12.97 -0.44 8.97
CA PRO A 34 11.56 -0.42 8.59
C PRO A 34 11.27 0.56 7.44
N GLU A 35 11.87 1.75 7.47
CA GLU A 35 11.72 2.77 6.43
C GLU A 35 12.27 2.28 5.08
N MET A 36 13.44 1.62 5.10
CA MET A 36 14.03 1.04 3.91
C MET A 36 13.17 -0.09 3.33
N ALA A 37 12.62 -0.96 4.19
CA ALA A 37 11.74 -2.04 3.74
C ALA A 37 10.49 -1.46 3.04
N ILE A 38 9.88 -0.42 3.62
CA ILE A 38 8.72 0.26 3.03
C ILE A 38 9.10 0.91 1.68
N ASP A 39 10.21 1.64 1.62
CA ASP A 39 10.72 2.25 0.38
C ASP A 39 10.90 1.21 -0.74
N ARG A 40 11.51 0.06 -0.42
CA ARG A 40 11.70 -1.03 -1.38
C ARG A 40 10.38 -1.62 -1.88
N MET A 41 9.40 -1.83 -0.99
CA MET A 41 8.08 -2.32 -1.41
C MET A 41 7.36 -1.32 -2.31
N LEU A 42 7.34 -0.05 -1.94
CA LEU A 42 6.70 1.01 -2.75
C LEU A 42 7.36 1.11 -4.12
N THR A 43 8.70 1.05 -4.18
CA THR A 43 9.46 1.04 -5.43
C THR A 43 9.09 -0.16 -6.31
N TYR A 44 9.04 -1.36 -5.73
CA TYR A 44 8.66 -2.58 -6.45
C TYR A 44 7.22 -2.51 -6.99
N CYS A 45 6.28 -2.03 -6.18
CA CYS A 45 4.89 -1.85 -6.60
C CYS A 45 4.80 -0.85 -7.77
N GLY A 46 5.50 0.28 -7.67
CA GLY A 46 5.51 1.29 -8.73
C GLY A 46 6.13 0.78 -10.03
N ALA A 47 7.24 0.05 -9.95
CA ALA A 47 7.86 -0.59 -11.10
C ALA A 47 6.92 -1.64 -11.74
N SER A 48 6.23 -2.44 -10.92
CA SER A 48 5.29 -3.46 -11.39
C SER A 48 4.13 -2.83 -12.15
N VAL A 49 3.48 -1.82 -11.59
CA VAL A 49 2.37 -1.11 -12.24
C VAL A 49 2.84 -0.43 -13.53
N ALA A 50 4.00 0.24 -13.49
CA ALA A 50 4.59 0.86 -14.68
C ALA A 50 4.90 -0.18 -15.77
N SER A 51 5.29 -1.40 -15.41
CA SER A 51 5.54 -2.48 -16.37
C SER A 51 4.27 -3.02 -17.03
N TRP A 52 3.14 -3.01 -16.31
CA TRP A 52 1.85 -3.54 -16.80
C TRP A 52 1.06 -2.50 -17.60
N HIS A 53 1.06 -1.26 -17.12
CA HIS A 53 0.14 -0.20 -17.55
C HIS A 53 0.86 1.04 -18.11
N GLY A 54 2.18 1.11 -17.99
CA GLY A 54 2.97 2.27 -18.38
C GLY A 54 3.15 3.28 -17.24
N SER A 55 4.15 4.15 -17.41
CA SER A 55 4.57 5.11 -16.38
C SER A 55 3.53 6.19 -16.08
N SER A 56 2.74 6.61 -17.08
CA SER A 56 1.69 7.61 -16.89
C SER A 56 0.59 7.12 -15.96
N GLU A 57 0.09 5.90 -16.20
CA GLU A 57 -0.97 5.31 -15.38
C GLU A 57 -0.48 4.98 -13.97
N ALA A 58 0.78 4.51 -13.84
CA ALA A 58 1.40 4.34 -12.53
C ALA A 58 1.44 5.66 -11.73
N ALA A 59 1.86 6.76 -12.36
CA ALA A 59 1.88 8.07 -11.70
C ALA A 59 0.49 8.53 -11.26
N ASP A 60 -0.54 8.33 -12.08
CA ASP A 60 -1.92 8.68 -11.73
C ASP A 60 -2.45 7.87 -10.54
N LEU A 61 -2.10 6.58 -10.45
CA LEU A 61 -2.45 5.74 -9.31
C LEU A 61 -1.82 6.25 -8.01
N PHE A 62 -0.54 6.62 -8.03
CA PHE A 62 0.13 7.18 -6.85
C PHE A 62 -0.41 8.55 -6.45
N ARG A 63 -0.78 9.41 -7.42
CA ARG A 63 -1.45 10.68 -7.12
C ARG A 63 -2.77 10.47 -6.40
N ARG A 64 -3.62 9.55 -6.89
CA ARG A 64 -4.88 9.22 -6.21
C ARG A 64 -4.67 8.66 -4.81
N LEU A 65 -3.61 7.87 -4.61
CA LEU A 65 -3.24 7.40 -3.27
C LEU A 65 -2.88 8.58 -2.37
N ALA A 66 -2.09 9.54 -2.86
CA ALA A 66 -1.78 10.76 -2.11
C ALA A 66 -3.04 11.56 -1.76
N ASP A 67 -3.95 11.76 -2.73
CA ASP A 67 -5.24 12.44 -2.51
C ASP A 67 -6.06 11.73 -1.41
N ASN A 68 -6.08 10.39 -1.40
CA ASN A 68 -6.79 9.62 -0.36
C ASN A 68 -6.13 9.74 1.03
N ILE A 69 -4.80 9.86 1.08
CA ILE A 69 -4.07 10.10 2.33
C ILE A 69 -4.45 11.48 2.90
N GLU A 70 -4.43 12.51 2.06
CA GLU A 70 -4.85 13.87 2.43
C GLU A 70 -6.32 13.92 2.83
N ALA A 71 -7.18 13.11 2.20
CA ALA A 71 -8.58 12.92 2.58
C ALA A 71 -8.78 12.12 3.88
N GLY A 72 -7.70 11.60 4.49
CA GLY A 72 -7.74 11.00 5.81
C GLY A 72 -8.00 9.48 5.82
N ILE A 73 -7.63 8.74 4.77
CA ILE A 73 -7.76 7.27 4.75
C ILE A 73 -7.08 6.60 5.97
N PHE A 74 -6.03 7.24 6.51
CA PHE A 74 -5.30 6.78 7.70
C PHE A 74 -5.58 7.60 8.97
N ALA A 75 -6.60 8.48 8.98
CA ALA A 75 -6.90 9.32 10.15
C ALA A 75 -7.17 8.50 11.44
N HIS A 76 -7.62 7.26 11.30
CA HIS A 76 -7.82 6.33 12.42
C HIS A 76 -6.50 5.80 13.04
N LEU A 77 -5.39 5.86 12.29
CA LEU A 77 -4.04 5.48 12.74
C LEU A 77 -3.30 6.64 13.39
N ASP A 78 -3.68 7.88 13.07
CA ASP A 78 -3.08 9.08 13.63
C ASP A 78 -3.47 9.24 15.10
N ARG A 79 -2.51 8.96 16.01
CA ARG A 79 -2.71 9.08 17.46
C ARG A 79 -2.72 10.52 17.96
N THR A 80 -2.27 11.50 17.15
CA THR A 80 -2.28 12.91 17.55
C THR A 80 -3.70 13.50 17.53
N ALA A 81 -4.60 12.99 16.68
CA ALA A 81 -6.01 13.38 16.64
C ALA A 81 -6.80 13.01 17.93
N LYS A 82 -6.32 12.03 18.72
CA LYS A 82 -6.99 11.60 19.97
C LYS A 82 -6.67 12.48 21.19
N HIS A 83 -5.65 13.34 21.12
CA HIS A 83 -5.19 14.14 22.27
C HIS A 83 -5.70 15.59 22.25
N VAL A 84 -6.50 15.98 21.26
CA VAL A 84 -7.11 17.33 21.16
C VAL A 84 -8.54 17.36 21.76
N ARG A 85 -9.03 16.23 22.29
CA ARG A 85 -10.33 16.14 22.99
C ARG A 85 -10.13 15.68 24.43
N GLN A 86 -9.54 16.55 25.26
CA GLN A 86 -9.70 16.52 26.73
C GLN A 86 -10.02 17.93 27.21
#